data_AF-A0A0N8GPV3-F1
#
_entry.id   AF-A0A0N8GPV3-F1
#
_cell.length_a   1.000
_cell.length_b   1.000
_cell.length_c   1.000
_cell.angle_alpha   90.00
_cell.angle_beta   90.00
_cell.angle_gamma   90.00
#
_symmetry.space_group_name_H-M   'P 1'
#
loop_
_entity.id
_entity.type
_entity.pdbx_description
1 polymer ?
#
loop_
_entity_poly.entity_id
_entity_poly.type
_entity_poly.pdbx_seq_one_letter_code
_entity_poly.pdbx_strand_id
1 'polypeptide(L)'
;MYCPRCYIKFPSGETRCPKCGGPGLPRNTLLKPATAAPTQAPSMAMTSKQSRYHLTKALFPFLVITVPIIGICTLVLARNFTLIPLLIIIGLIVAAIALNKHLYDFINDVVYVETDQLLKIERMYIRKDYRIYVAFFKRLGDFQIDSELYANAQLQSFYRIMYSPKSKKLWNIKLESNQAAIDQLLNTQEVEDLKNTEYLAAQSRLSLNQRKEIIKMMLMNLGLGVIVAFFARGSIEQLIAGSFSFSNLVQVLFLFMLWMLIIQTAFQLIDLITGKLESSIDICIGFDRRSSPLGNRYTAKFQQLGKTFVNQQHYMHMRKGERYRIVYSRWSKLVWDVQKIT
;
A
#
# COMPACT_ATOMS: atom_id res chain seq x y z
N MET A 1 -11.39 -24.50 -33.52
CA MET A 1 -11.55 -23.28 -32.69
C MET A 1 -10.64 -23.38 -31.48
N TYR A 2 -10.38 -22.26 -30.79
CA TYR A 2 -9.68 -22.27 -29.50
C TYR A 2 -10.62 -21.82 -28.39
N CYS A 3 -10.45 -22.43 -27.22
CA CYS A 3 -11.13 -22.07 -25.99
C CYS A 3 -10.40 -20.91 -25.30
N PRO A 4 -10.99 -19.72 -25.10
CA PRO A 4 -10.31 -18.61 -24.44
C PRO A 4 -10.10 -18.84 -22.93
N ARG A 5 -10.86 -19.77 -22.32
CA ARG A 5 -10.73 -20.12 -20.89
C ARG A 5 -9.63 -21.14 -20.61
N CYS A 6 -9.27 -21.95 -21.59
CA CYS A 6 -8.52 -23.18 -21.39
C CYS A 6 -7.49 -23.48 -22.48
N TYR A 7 -7.44 -22.64 -23.52
CA TYR A 7 -6.51 -22.63 -24.65
C TYR A 7 -6.42 -23.94 -25.45
N ILE A 8 -7.36 -24.86 -25.23
CA ILE A 8 -7.44 -26.11 -25.97
C ILE A 8 -8.05 -25.87 -27.35
N LYS A 9 -7.44 -26.49 -28.36
CA LYS A 9 -7.96 -26.56 -29.73
C LYS A 9 -9.03 -27.63 -29.80
N PHE A 10 -10.18 -27.30 -30.37
CA PHE A 10 -11.29 -28.23 -30.54
C PHE A 10 -11.95 -28.09 -31.94
N PRO A 11 -12.73 -29.09 -32.39
CA PRO A 11 -13.28 -29.12 -33.75
C PRO A 11 -14.17 -27.90 -34.05
N SER A 12 -14.18 -27.46 -35.31
CA SER A 12 -14.97 -26.28 -35.74
C SER A 12 -16.48 -26.48 -35.78
N GLY A 13 -16.97 -27.72 -35.63
CA GLY A 13 -18.39 -28.03 -35.53
C GLY A 13 -18.99 -27.86 -34.12
N GLU A 14 -18.14 -27.68 -33.10
CA GLU A 14 -18.58 -27.47 -31.72
C GLU A 14 -18.56 -25.97 -31.38
N THR A 15 -19.66 -25.43 -30.86
CA THR A 15 -19.75 -24.02 -30.44
C THR A 15 -19.20 -23.77 -29.04
N ARG A 16 -19.04 -24.84 -28.24
CA ARG A 16 -18.59 -24.80 -26.85
C ARG A 16 -17.45 -25.78 -26.62
N CYS A 17 -16.48 -25.37 -25.83
CA CYS A 17 -15.35 -26.19 -25.46
C CYS A 17 -15.83 -27.41 -24.65
N PRO A 18 -15.45 -28.64 -25.04
CA PRO A 18 -15.86 -29.85 -24.32
C PRO A 18 -15.30 -29.94 -22.90
N LYS A 19 -14.23 -29.20 -22.58
CA LYS A 19 -13.61 -29.21 -21.25
C LYS A 19 -14.23 -28.23 -20.25
N CYS A 20 -14.72 -27.07 -20.71
CA CYS A 20 -15.16 -26.00 -19.80
C CYS A 20 -16.45 -25.28 -20.22
N GLY A 21 -17.08 -25.71 -21.31
CA GLY A 21 -18.30 -25.11 -21.85
C GLY A 21 -18.14 -23.70 -22.44
N GLY A 22 -16.92 -23.15 -22.51
CA GLY A 22 -16.65 -21.81 -23.01
C GLY A 22 -16.81 -21.68 -24.53
N PRO A 23 -17.15 -20.50 -25.06
CA PRO A 23 -17.37 -20.31 -26.50
C PRO A 23 -16.08 -20.53 -27.31
N GLY A 24 -16.19 -21.15 -28.48
CA GLY A 24 -15.09 -21.31 -29.42
C GLY A 24 -14.88 -20.08 -30.29
N LEU A 25 -13.65 -19.59 -30.36
CA LEU A 25 -13.29 -18.50 -31.29
C LEU A 25 -12.43 -19.04 -32.45
N PRO A 26 -12.68 -18.61 -33.71
CA PRO A 26 -11.81 -18.90 -34.84
C PRO A 26 -10.47 -18.19 -34.70
N ARG A 27 -9.40 -18.85 -35.18
CA ARG A 27 -8.01 -18.38 -35.02
C ARG A 27 -7.74 -17.03 -35.71
N ASN A 28 -8.59 -16.66 -36.66
CA ASN A 28 -8.45 -15.46 -37.49
C ASN A 28 -9.53 -14.41 -37.20
N THR A 29 -10.14 -14.42 -36.01
CA THR A 29 -11.01 -13.32 -35.61
C THR A 29 -10.13 -12.08 -35.44
N LEU A 30 -10.11 -11.21 -36.46
CA LEU A 30 -9.53 -9.88 -36.41
C LEU A 30 -10.25 -9.12 -35.28
N LEU A 31 -9.60 -9.09 -34.12
CA LEU A 31 -9.98 -8.22 -33.02
C LEU A 31 -9.93 -6.79 -33.57
N LYS A 32 -11.10 -6.15 -33.65
CA LYS A 32 -11.23 -4.74 -33.98
C LYS A 32 -10.24 -3.98 -33.09
N PRO A 33 -9.35 -3.13 -33.63
CA PRO A 33 -8.41 -2.39 -32.82
C PRO A 33 -9.21 -1.65 -31.75
N ALA A 34 -8.81 -1.85 -30.49
CA ALA A 34 -9.42 -1.18 -29.36
C ALA A 34 -9.45 0.31 -29.67
N THR A 35 -10.66 0.86 -29.86
CA THR A 35 -10.84 2.30 -29.84
C THR A 35 -10.22 2.77 -28.54
N ALA A 36 -9.27 3.70 -28.65
CA ALA A 36 -8.50 4.20 -27.52
C ALA A 36 -9.41 4.39 -26.31
N ALA A 37 -9.13 3.65 -25.24
CA ALA A 37 -9.80 3.86 -23.97
C ALA A 37 -9.65 5.35 -23.63
N PRO A 38 -10.72 6.07 -23.25
CA PRO A 38 -10.59 7.47 -22.87
C PRO A 38 -9.55 7.56 -21.75
N THR A 39 -8.55 8.42 -21.96
CA THR A 39 -7.37 8.64 -21.11
C THR A 39 -7.72 9.15 -19.69
N GLN A 40 -9.01 9.29 -19.38
CA GLN A 40 -9.54 9.65 -18.08
C GLN A 40 -10.60 8.62 -17.69
N ALA A 41 -10.38 7.91 -16.59
CA ALA A 41 -11.41 7.08 -15.98
C ALA A 41 -12.67 7.96 -15.75
N PRO A 42 -13.88 7.46 -16.08
CA PRO A 42 -15.08 8.25 -15.93
C PRO A 42 -15.20 8.73 -14.48
N SER A 43 -15.29 10.04 -14.31
CA SER A 43 -15.40 10.70 -13.02
C SER A 43 -16.75 11.40 -12.91
N MET A 44 -17.26 11.50 -11.70
CA MET A 44 -18.54 12.15 -11.41
C MET A 44 -18.43 12.99 -10.15
N ALA A 45 -19.25 14.03 -10.05
CA ALA A 45 -19.36 14.83 -8.85
C ALA A 45 -19.82 13.98 -7.66
N MET A 46 -19.30 14.29 -6.48
CA MET A 46 -19.76 13.67 -5.24
C MET A 46 -21.21 14.08 -4.94
N THR A 47 -21.96 13.14 -4.38
CA THR A 47 -23.25 13.44 -3.75
C THR A 47 -23.05 14.20 -2.44
N SER A 48 -24.06 14.95 -2.01
CA SER A 48 -24.00 15.70 -0.73
C SER A 48 -23.63 14.82 0.48
N LYS A 49 -24.07 13.55 0.49
CA LYS A 49 -23.70 12.59 1.54
C LYS A 49 -22.21 12.23 1.51
N GLN A 50 -21.64 12.04 0.32
CA GLN A 50 -20.22 11.72 0.13
C GLN A 50 -19.34 12.90 0.53
N SER A 51 -19.70 14.11 0.10
CA SER A 51 -19.00 15.34 0.42
C SER A 51 -19.02 15.62 1.94
N ARG A 52 -20.19 15.49 2.60
CA ARG A 52 -20.31 15.62 4.07
C ARG A 52 -19.45 14.61 4.83
N TYR A 53 -19.39 13.35 4.39
CA TYR A 53 -18.53 12.34 5.01
C TYR A 53 -17.06 12.77 5.01
N HIS A 54 -16.58 13.28 3.86
CA HIS A 54 -15.20 13.77 3.74
C HIS A 54 -14.95 15.00 4.61
N LEU A 55 -15.88 15.96 4.65
CA LEU A 55 -15.79 17.12 5.52
C LEU A 55 -15.67 16.72 6.99
N THR A 56 -16.56 15.87 7.49
CA THR A 56 -16.53 15.44 8.90
C THR A 56 -15.24 14.69 9.23
N LYS A 57 -14.76 13.83 8.34
CA LYS A 57 -13.49 13.10 8.53
C LYS A 57 -12.27 14.00 8.42
N ALA A 58 -12.34 15.05 7.60
CA ALA A 58 -11.27 16.03 7.46
C ALA A 58 -11.10 16.90 8.72
N LEU A 59 -12.16 17.12 9.52
CA LEU A 59 -12.05 17.90 10.77
C LEU A 59 -11.26 17.18 11.87
N PHE A 60 -11.24 15.84 11.87
CA PHE A 60 -10.62 15.06 12.94
C PHE A 60 -9.10 15.30 13.08
N PRO A 61 -8.27 15.26 12.02
CA PRO A 61 -6.85 15.63 12.11
C PRO A 61 -6.61 17.03 12.68
N PHE A 62 -7.48 18.00 12.35
CA PHE A 62 -7.36 19.35 12.89
C PHE A 62 -7.63 19.38 14.40
N LEU A 63 -8.65 18.65 14.88
CA LEU A 63 -8.91 18.48 16.31
C LEU A 63 -7.79 17.75 17.05
N VAL A 64 -7.08 16.83 16.39
CA VAL A 64 -5.93 16.14 17.01
C VAL A 64 -4.73 17.09 17.13
N ILE A 65 -4.53 17.98 16.17
CA ILE A 65 -3.39 18.90 16.12
C ILE A 65 -3.63 20.15 16.98
N THR A 66 -4.86 20.50 17.32
CA THR A 66 -5.12 21.57 18.30
C THR A 66 -4.54 21.24 19.67
N VAL A 67 -4.52 19.98 20.10
CA VAL A 67 -3.95 19.57 21.40
C VAL A 67 -2.45 19.92 21.53
N PRO A 68 -1.55 19.50 20.62
CA PRO A 68 -0.15 19.89 20.69
C PRO A 68 0.06 21.39 20.48
N ILE A 69 -0.76 22.07 19.65
CA ILE A 69 -0.69 23.53 19.50
C ILE A 69 -1.01 24.23 20.83
N ILE A 70 -2.09 23.85 21.51
CA ILE A 70 -2.45 24.36 22.84
C ILE A 70 -1.34 24.03 23.85
N GLY A 71 -0.77 22.83 23.80
CA GLY A 71 0.38 22.44 24.63
C GLY A 71 1.59 23.33 24.42
N ILE A 72 1.96 23.62 23.17
CA ILE A 72 3.07 24.55 22.85
C ILE A 72 2.75 25.95 23.36
N CYS A 73 1.55 26.46 23.12
CA CYS A 73 1.13 27.80 23.55
C CYS A 73 1.05 27.94 25.08
N THR A 74 0.79 26.86 25.82
CA THR A 74 0.71 26.88 27.29
C THR A 74 2.06 26.66 27.96
N LEU A 75 2.94 25.82 27.39
CA LEU A 75 4.28 25.54 27.92
C LEU A 75 5.28 26.66 27.61
N VAL A 76 5.11 27.35 26.49
CA VAL A 76 5.93 28.51 26.15
C VAL A 76 5.27 29.74 26.76
N LEU A 77 5.82 30.27 27.85
CA LEU A 77 5.39 31.56 28.40
C LEU A 77 5.34 32.60 27.27
N ALA A 78 4.29 33.43 27.22
CA ALA A 78 4.07 34.44 26.17
C ALA A 78 5.31 35.34 25.93
N ARG A 79 6.15 35.54 26.95
CA ARG A 79 7.39 36.33 26.88
C ARG A 79 8.54 35.62 26.14
N ASN A 80 8.50 34.30 26.01
CA ASN A 80 9.51 33.45 25.36
C ASN A 80 9.01 32.85 24.04
N PHE A 81 7.92 33.37 23.49
CA PHE A 81 7.38 32.94 22.20
C PHE A 81 8.29 33.41 21.06
N THR A 82 9.32 32.61 20.78
CA THR A 82 10.31 32.88 19.75
C THR A 82 9.86 32.36 18.38
N LEU A 83 10.68 32.62 17.35
CA LEU A 83 10.45 32.12 15.99
C LEU A 83 10.28 30.59 15.94
N ILE A 84 10.95 29.85 16.82
CA ILE A 84 11.00 28.37 16.78
C ILE A 84 9.62 27.74 17.10
N PRO A 85 8.95 28.04 18.24
CA PRO A 85 7.58 27.60 18.50
C PRO A 85 6.59 27.99 17.38
N LEU A 86 6.72 29.19 16.82
CA LEU A 86 5.88 29.65 15.71
C LEU A 86 6.06 28.77 14.47
N LEU A 87 7.31 28.48 14.07
CA LEU A 87 7.61 27.60 12.95
C LEU A 87 7.12 26.17 13.18
N ILE A 88 7.17 25.67 14.42
CA ILE A 88 6.62 24.36 14.78
C ILE A 88 5.10 24.34 14.58
N ILE A 89 4.38 25.37 15.06
CA ILE A 89 2.92 25.47 14.90
C ILE A 89 2.55 25.54 13.42
N ILE A 90 3.22 26.40 12.64
CA ILE A 90 3.00 26.50 11.19
C ILE A 90 3.28 25.16 10.51
N GLY A 91 4.38 24.50 10.86
CA GLY A 91 4.74 23.17 10.34
C GLY A 91 3.68 22.11 10.66
N LEU A 92 3.12 22.11 11.87
CA LEU A 92 2.03 21.22 12.26
C LEU A 92 0.76 21.48 11.46
N ILE A 93 0.39 22.74 11.23
CA ILE A 93 -0.78 23.11 10.41
C ILE A 93 -0.58 22.68 8.95
N VAL A 94 0.58 22.98 8.37
CA VAL A 94 0.89 22.59 6.99
C VAL A 94 0.89 21.06 6.86
N ALA A 95 1.47 20.35 7.81
CA ALA A 95 1.44 18.89 7.86
C ALA A 95 0.00 18.35 8.01
N ALA A 96 -0.83 18.99 8.85
CA ALA A 96 -2.24 18.65 9.01
C ALA A 96 -2.97 18.68 7.66
N ILE A 97 -2.82 19.78 6.92
CA ILE A 97 -3.47 19.99 5.64
C ILE A 97 -2.91 18.99 4.61
N ALA A 98 -1.59 18.88 4.49
CA ALA A 98 -0.94 18.05 3.49
C ALA A 98 -1.21 16.55 3.67
N LEU A 99 -1.33 16.07 4.91
CA LEU A 99 -1.59 14.66 5.21
C LEU A 99 -3.10 14.32 5.22
N ASN A 100 -3.99 15.31 5.15
CA ASN A 100 -5.42 15.11 5.23
C ASN A 100 -6.02 14.71 3.88
N LYS A 101 -5.97 13.40 3.60
CA LYS A 101 -6.54 12.79 2.40
C LYS A 101 -8.04 13.07 2.24
N HIS A 102 -8.77 13.22 3.34
CA HIS A 102 -10.21 13.52 3.30
C HIS A 102 -10.49 14.98 2.94
N LEU A 103 -9.64 15.92 3.36
CA LEU A 103 -9.74 17.31 2.93
C LEU A 103 -9.49 17.45 1.43
N TYR A 104 -8.48 16.75 0.90
CA TYR A 104 -8.23 16.73 -0.53
C TYR A 104 -9.45 16.20 -1.31
N ASP A 105 -10.00 15.06 -0.90
CA ASP A 105 -11.15 14.48 -1.59
C ASP A 105 -12.41 15.36 -1.45
N PHE A 106 -12.57 16.10 -0.33
CA PHE A 106 -13.64 17.09 -0.15
C PHE A 106 -13.49 18.29 -1.10
N ILE A 107 -12.29 18.87 -1.18
CA ILE A 107 -12.03 20.05 -2.03
C ILE A 107 -12.21 19.73 -3.51
N ASN A 108 -11.76 18.54 -3.94
CA ASN A 108 -11.89 18.15 -5.35
C ASN A 108 -13.31 17.66 -5.69
N ASP A 109 -14.08 17.16 -4.71
CA ASP A 109 -15.48 16.74 -4.85
C ASP A 109 -15.73 15.76 -6.02
N VAL A 110 -14.73 14.94 -6.36
CA VAL A 110 -14.77 13.99 -7.48
C VAL A 110 -14.73 12.53 -7.00
N VAL A 111 -15.60 11.71 -7.57
CA VAL A 111 -15.59 10.24 -7.47
C VAL A 111 -15.13 9.63 -8.79
N TYR A 112 -14.21 8.69 -8.71
CA TYR A 112 -13.73 7.93 -9.87
C TYR A 112 -14.49 6.63 -10.01
N VAL A 113 -14.81 6.25 -11.25
CA VAL A 113 -15.43 4.98 -11.59
C VAL A 113 -14.52 4.20 -12.51
N GLU A 114 -14.09 3.04 -12.07
CA GLU A 114 -13.15 2.22 -12.84
C GLU A 114 -13.48 0.74 -12.69
N THR A 115 -13.24 -0.04 -13.74
CA THR A 115 -13.44 -1.49 -13.72
C THR A 115 -12.10 -2.18 -13.50
N ASP A 116 -12.02 -3.02 -12.48
CA ASP A 116 -10.78 -3.71 -12.14
C ASP A 116 -11.03 -5.14 -11.68
N GLN A 117 -9.99 -5.97 -11.79
CA GLN A 117 -10.05 -7.39 -11.44
C GLN A 117 -9.78 -7.58 -9.95
N LEU A 118 -10.69 -8.29 -9.26
CA LEU A 118 -10.49 -8.68 -7.88
C LEU A 118 -9.50 -9.85 -7.78
N LEU A 119 -8.34 -9.63 -7.16
CA LEU A 119 -7.32 -10.66 -7.01
C LEU A 119 -7.44 -11.44 -5.71
N LYS A 120 -7.70 -10.73 -4.61
CA LYS A 120 -7.62 -11.28 -3.25
C LYS A 120 -8.60 -10.57 -2.33
N ILE A 121 -9.09 -11.30 -1.34
CA ILE A 121 -9.87 -10.74 -0.24
C ILE A 121 -9.30 -11.25 1.08
N GLU A 122 -9.17 -10.36 2.06
CA GLU A 122 -8.69 -10.70 3.39
C GLU A 122 -9.60 -10.14 4.48
N ARG A 123 -9.67 -10.89 5.58
CA ARG A 123 -10.29 -10.46 6.84
C ARG A 123 -9.19 -10.13 7.81
N MET A 124 -9.21 -8.92 8.40
CA MET A 124 -8.22 -8.47 9.37
C MET A 124 -8.87 -8.05 10.67
N TYR A 125 -8.13 -8.22 11.76
CA TYR A 125 -8.53 -7.82 13.10
C TYR A 125 -7.77 -6.54 13.47
N ILE A 126 -8.47 -5.44 13.69
CA ILE A 126 -7.88 -4.22 14.26
C ILE A 126 -7.79 -4.34 15.79
N ARG A 127 -8.82 -4.93 16.40
CA ARG A 127 -8.93 -5.30 17.82
C ARG A 127 -9.65 -6.64 17.93
N LYS A 128 -9.67 -7.27 19.12
CA LYS A 128 -10.32 -8.59 19.35
C LYS A 128 -11.69 -8.70 18.67
N ASP A 129 -12.49 -7.62 18.70
CA ASP A 129 -13.87 -7.63 18.20
C ASP A 129 -14.11 -6.74 16.96
N TYR A 130 -13.11 -5.98 16.50
CA TYR A 130 -13.28 -5.11 15.33
C TYR A 130 -12.63 -5.72 14.09
N ARG A 131 -13.49 -6.22 13.20
CA ARG A 131 -13.10 -6.84 11.94
C ARG A 131 -13.21 -5.83 10.81
N ILE A 132 -12.17 -5.78 9.98
CA ILE A 132 -12.22 -5.11 8.69
C ILE A 132 -12.04 -6.14 7.58
N TYR A 133 -12.75 -5.90 6.49
CA TYR A 133 -12.65 -6.70 5.28
C TYR A 133 -11.98 -5.86 4.21
N VAL A 134 -11.06 -6.46 3.48
CA VAL A 134 -10.25 -5.77 2.47
C VAL A 134 -10.30 -6.56 1.17
N ALA A 135 -10.63 -5.88 0.09
CA ALA A 135 -10.48 -6.38 -1.28
C ALA A 135 -9.23 -5.80 -1.92
N PHE A 136 -8.52 -6.61 -2.71
CA PHE A 136 -7.35 -6.23 -3.47
C PHE A 136 -7.62 -6.38 -4.95
N PHE A 137 -7.55 -5.27 -5.68
CA PHE A 137 -7.73 -5.22 -7.12
C PHE A 137 -6.40 -4.98 -7.83
N LYS A 138 -6.31 -5.49 -9.06
CA LYS A 138 -5.05 -5.59 -9.82
C LYS A 138 -4.39 -4.22 -10.06
N ARG A 139 -5.16 -3.21 -10.50
CA ARG A 139 -4.66 -1.87 -10.84
C ARG A 139 -4.91 -0.85 -9.72
N LEU A 140 -6.08 -0.91 -9.09
CA LEU A 140 -6.55 0.10 -8.14
C LEU A 140 -5.97 -0.05 -6.74
N GLY A 141 -5.44 -1.22 -6.42
CA GLY A 141 -4.88 -1.53 -5.12
C GLY A 141 -5.92 -2.08 -4.15
N ASP A 142 -5.80 -1.72 -2.88
CA ASP A 142 -6.64 -2.25 -1.81
C ASP A 142 -7.76 -1.30 -1.40
N PHE A 143 -8.95 -1.85 -1.13
CA PHE A 143 -10.08 -1.11 -0.58
C PHE A 143 -10.67 -1.84 0.62
N GLN A 144 -11.12 -1.07 1.60
CA GLN A 144 -11.95 -1.60 2.66
C GLN A 144 -13.37 -1.85 2.12
N ILE A 145 -13.88 -3.05 2.37
CA ILE A 145 -15.20 -3.52 1.94
C ILE A 145 -16.05 -3.88 3.17
N ASP A 146 -17.35 -4.05 2.96
CA ASP A 146 -18.26 -4.54 3.99
C ASP A 146 -18.26 -6.07 4.08
N SER A 147 -18.95 -6.59 5.11
CA SER A 147 -19.07 -8.03 5.32
C SER A 147 -19.91 -8.73 4.25
N GLU A 148 -20.90 -8.04 3.69
CA GLU A 148 -21.77 -8.59 2.65
C GLU A 148 -20.99 -8.87 1.37
N LEU A 149 -20.21 -7.89 0.91
CA LEU A 149 -19.34 -8.08 -0.24
C LEU A 149 -18.26 -9.12 0.05
N TYR A 150 -17.69 -9.15 1.27
CA TYR A 150 -16.72 -10.18 1.65
C TYR A 150 -17.30 -11.60 1.49
N ALA A 151 -18.56 -11.81 1.85
CA ALA A 151 -19.21 -13.11 1.77
C ALA A 151 -19.56 -13.52 0.32
N ASN A 152 -19.90 -12.55 -0.54
CA ASN A 152 -20.45 -12.80 -1.86
C ASN A 152 -19.46 -12.55 -3.02
N ALA A 153 -18.25 -12.09 -2.73
CA ALA A 153 -17.30 -11.73 -3.76
C ALA A 153 -16.72 -12.93 -4.49
N GLN A 154 -16.57 -12.79 -5.80
CA GLN A 154 -16.01 -13.78 -6.70
C GLN A 154 -14.58 -13.37 -7.06
N LEU A 155 -13.60 -14.17 -6.58
CA LEU A 155 -12.19 -13.94 -6.92
C LEU A 155 -11.97 -14.08 -8.43
N GLN A 156 -11.03 -13.31 -8.95
CA GLN A 156 -10.67 -13.19 -10.37
C GLN A 156 -11.75 -12.56 -11.27
N SER A 157 -12.91 -12.19 -10.71
CA SER A 157 -13.96 -11.49 -11.45
C SER A 157 -13.70 -9.98 -11.52
N PHE A 158 -14.32 -9.33 -12.50
CA PHE A 158 -14.26 -7.89 -12.72
C PHE A 158 -15.35 -7.17 -11.94
N TYR A 159 -14.95 -6.07 -11.30
CA TYR A 159 -15.85 -5.23 -10.53
C TYR A 159 -15.75 -3.81 -11.02
N ARG A 160 -16.91 -3.17 -11.20
CA ARG A 160 -17.01 -1.72 -11.39
C ARG A 160 -17.00 -1.05 -10.03
N ILE A 161 -15.99 -0.23 -9.80
CA ILE A 161 -15.62 0.31 -8.48
C ILE A 161 -15.77 1.83 -8.53
N MET A 162 -16.60 2.37 -7.64
CA MET A 162 -16.76 3.80 -7.42
C MET A 162 -16.00 4.20 -6.15
N TYR A 163 -14.99 5.05 -6.26
CA TYR A 163 -14.09 5.35 -5.14
C TYR A 163 -13.59 6.80 -5.12
N SER A 164 -13.19 7.26 -3.93
CA SER A 164 -12.45 8.53 -3.76
C SER A 164 -10.94 8.32 -3.94
N PRO A 165 -10.25 9.16 -4.72
CA PRO A 165 -8.90 8.87 -5.19
C PRO A 165 -7.84 8.86 -4.09
N LYS A 166 -7.81 9.84 -3.16
CA LYS A 166 -6.76 9.92 -2.13
C LYS A 166 -7.08 9.10 -0.89
N SER A 167 -8.29 9.20 -0.37
CA SER A 167 -8.71 8.45 0.82
C SER A 167 -8.92 6.96 0.55
N LYS A 168 -9.03 6.56 -0.74
CA LYS A 168 -9.40 5.20 -1.16
C LYS A 168 -10.70 4.74 -0.49
N LYS A 169 -11.65 5.67 -0.27
CA LYS A 169 -12.98 5.33 0.24
C LYS A 169 -13.79 4.68 -0.89
N LEU A 170 -14.22 3.43 -0.66
CA LEU A 170 -15.15 2.75 -1.55
C LEU A 170 -16.58 3.25 -1.30
N TRP A 171 -17.25 3.66 -2.37
CA TRP A 171 -18.64 4.15 -2.35
C TRP A 171 -19.64 3.13 -2.87
N ASN A 172 -19.27 2.44 -3.95
CA ASN A 172 -20.11 1.42 -4.56
C ASN A 172 -19.23 0.43 -5.31
N ILE A 173 -19.67 -0.80 -5.37
CA ILE A 173 -19.00 -1.88 -6.09
C ILE A 173 -20.07 -2.80 -6.67
N LYS A 174 -19.94 -3.11 -7.95
CA LYS A 174 -20.85 -4.02 -8.64
C LYS A 174 -20.07 -5.01 -9.48
N LEU A 175 -20.44 -6.28 -9.39
CA LEU A 175 -19.89 -7.31 -10.27
C LEU A 175 -20.26 -6.94 -11.70
N GLU A 176 -19.26 -6.83 -12.57
CA GLU A 176 -19.46 -6.50 -13.97
C GLU A 176 -19.25 -7.76 -14.81
N SER A 177 -20.30 -8.21 -15.50
CA SER A 177 -20.26 -9.42 -16.32
C SER A 177 -19.62 -9.20 -17.71
N ASN A 178 -18.93 -8.07 -17.92
CA ASN A 178 -18.56 -7.61 -19.27
C ASN A 178 -17.41 -8.41 -19.89
N GLN A 179 -17.73 -9.20 -20.92
CA GLN A 179 -16.77 -9.84 -21.83
C GLN A 179 -15.84 -8.84 -22.53
N ALA A 180 -16.25 -7.59 -22.72
CA ALA A 180 -15.45 -6.55 -23.37
C ALA A 180 -14.24 -6.03 -22.54
N ALA A 181 -14.30 -6.11 -21.21
CA ALA A 181 -13.17 -5.72 -20.34
C ALA A 181 -12.08 -6.82 -20.31
N ILE A 182 -12.48 -8.07 -20.55
CA ILE A 182 -11.57 -9.23 -20.64
C ILE A 182 -10.69 -9.10 -21.89
N ASP A 183 -11.26 -8.66 -23.02
CA ASP A 183 -10.54 -8.49 -24.29
C ASP A 183 -9.53 -7.33 -24.27
N GLN A 184 -9.80 -6.24 -23.53
CA GLN A 184 -8.87 -5.12 -23.39
C GLN A 184 -7.66 -5.43 -22.49
N LEU A 185 -7.80 -6.36 -21.54
CA LEU A 185 -6.74 -6.73 -20.59
C LEU A 185 -5.83 -7.85 -21.09
N LEU A 186 -6.36 -8.78 -21.90
CA LEU A 186 -5.57 -9.82 -22.57
C LEU A 186 -4.45 -9.20 -23.43
N ASN A 187 -4.72 -8.08 -24.09
CA ASN A 187 -3.72 -7.34 -24.87
C ASN A 187 -2.64 -6.63 -24.03
N THR A 188 -2.88 -6.37 -22.74
CA THR A 188 -1.87 -5.72 -21.87
C THR A 188 -0.98 -6.74 -21.15
N GLN A 189 -1.51 -7.94 -20.90
CA GLN A 189 -0.85 -8.96 -20.07
C GLN A 189 0.25 -9.73 -20.81
N GLU A 190 0.16 -9.88 -22.14
CA GLU A 190 1.25 -10.47 -22.94
C GLU A 190 2.52 -9.60 -23.02
N VAL A 191 2.42 -8.29 -22.74
CA VAL A 191 3.58 -7.38 -22.86
C VAL A 191 4.40 -7.29 -21.55
N GLU A 192 3.79 -7.55 -20.38
CA GLU A 192 4.49 -7.53 -19.08
C GLU A 192 5.12 -8.89 -18.73
N ASP A 193 4.47 -10.01 -19.05
CA ASP A 193 4.98 -11.35 -18.71
C ASP A 193 6.20 -11.75 -19.59
N LEU A 194 6.31 -11.22 -20.80
CA LEU A 194 7.48 -11.43 -21.68
C LEU A 194 8.70 -10.56 -21.33
N LYS A 195 8.53 -9.44 -20.63
CA LYS A 195 9.67 -8.59 -20.19
C LYS A 195 10.31 -9.05 -18.89
N ASN A 196 9.54 -9.69 -18.01
CA ASN A 196 10.02 -10.06 -16.67
C ASN A 196 10.76 -11.40 -16.63
N THR A 197 10.63 -12.24 -17.65
CA THR A 197 11.23 -13.59 -17.65
C THR A 197 12.72 -13.58 -18.01
N GLU A 198 13.21 -12.56 -18.74
CA GLU A 198 14.62 -12.46 -19.18
C GLU A 198 15.51 -11.61 -18.25
N TYR A 199 14.95 -10.72 -17.43
CA TYR A 199 15.75 -9.75 -16.64
C TYR A 199 16.24 -10.26 -15.27
N LEU A 200 15.75 -11.41 -14.80
CA LEU A 200 15.91 -11.84 -13.41
C LEU A 200 17.06 -12.81 -13.14
N ALA A 201 17.78 -13.24 -14.18
CA ALA A 201 19.00 -14.02 -14.00
C ALA A 201 20.21 -13.14 -13.57
N ALA A 202 20.09 -11.79 -13.59
CA ALA A 202 21.26 -10.91 -13.54
C ALA A 202 21.21 -9.72 -12.53
N GLN A 203 20.21 -9.59 -11.66
CA GLN A 203 20.21 -8.49 -10.66
C GLN A 203 20.96 -8.86 -9.37
N SER A 204 22.29 -8.78 -9.41
CA SER A 204 23.15 -8.81 -8.21
C SER A 204 23.24 -7.46 -7.49
N ARG A 205 22.73 -6.39 -8.12
CA ARG A 205 22.90 -5.00 -7.67
C ARG A 205 21.59 -4.21 -7.63
N LEU A 206 21.48 -3.32 -6.65
CA LEU A 206 20.39 -2.36 -6.51
C LEU A 206 20.30 -1.39 -7.70
N SER A 207 19.11 -1.30 -8.30
CA SER A 207 18.79 -0.33 -9.36
C SER A 207 18.68 1.09 -8.81
N LEU A 208 18.77 2.10 -9.69
CA LEU A 208 18.64 3.51 -9.30
C LEU A 208 17.31 3.82 -8.61
N ASN A 209 16.22 3.19 -9.05
CA ASN A 209 14.91 3.39 -8.43
C ASN A 209 14.86 2.77 -7.03
N GLN A 210 15.44 1.59 -6.84
CA GLN A 210 15.54 0.95 -5.52
C GLN A 210 16.39 1.80 -4.56
N ARG A 211 17.52 2.36 -5.04
CA ARG A 211 18.35 3.29 -4.26
C ARG A 211 17.59 4.55 -3.85
N LYS A 212 16.80 5.14 -4.76
CA LYS A 212 15.95 6.31 -4.44
C LYS A 212 14.93 6.00 -3.35
N GLU A 213 14.31 4.83 -3.38
CA GLU A 213 13.38 4.41 -2.32
C GLU A 213 14.10 4.22 -0.97
N ILE A 214 15.29 3.61 -0.95
CA ILE A 214 16.11 3.51 0.27
C ILE A 214 16.40 4.91 0.84
N ILE A 215 16.87 5.85 0.00
CA ILE A 215 17.17 7.23 0.42
C ILE A 215 15.93 7.91 1.00
N LYS A 216 14.77 7.76 0.35
CA LYS A 216 13.50 8.31 0.84
C LYS A 216 13.12 7.75 2.21
N MET A 217 13.27 6.44 2.41
CA MET A 217 13.02 5.81 3.72
C MET A 217 14.00 6.32 4.78
N MET A 218 15.28 6.48 4.43
CA MET A 218 16.29 7.03 5.34
C MET A 218 15.96 8.47 5.74
N LEU A 219 15.61 9.33 4.79
CA LEU A 219 15.21 10.72 5.07
C LEU A 219 13.99 10.78 5.99
N MET A 220 13.01 9.91 5.80
CA MET A 220 11.84 9.83 6.67
C MET A 220 12.23 9.39 8.09
N ASN A 221 13.09 8.37 8.21
CA ASN A 221 13.59 7.90 9.51
C ASN A 221 14.45 8.95 10.23
N LEU A 222 15.28 9.68 9.50
CA LEU A 222 16.07 10.80 10.02
C LEU A 222 15.17 11.94 10.50
N GLY A 223 14.15 12.33 9.72
CA GLY A 223 13.18 13.35 10.12
C GLY A 223 12.42 12.97 11.40
N LEU A 224 11.95 11.72 11.48
CA LEU A 224 11.36 11.16 12.71
C LEU A 224 12.36 11.14 13.87
N GLY A 225 13.61 10.77 13.60
CA GLY A 225 14.68 10.75 14.59
C GLY A 225 14.97 12.13 15.17
N VAL A 226 14.99 13.18 14.35
CA VAL A 226 15.16 14.57 14.80
C VAL A 226 14.01 15.00 15.72
N ILE A 227 12.76 14.68 15.35
CA ILE A 227 11.60 14.98 16.19
C ILE A 227 11.72 14.25 17.54
N VAL A 228 12.00 12.95 17.52
CA VAL A 228 12.16 12.14 18.74
C VAL A 228 13.32 12.64 19.60
N ALA A 229 14.46 13.00 18.99
CA ALA A 229 15.62 13.53 19.69
C ALA A 229 15.33 14.89 20.33
N PHE A 230 14.55 15.76 19.68
CA PHE A 230 14.12 17.03 20.26
C PHE A 230 13.28 16.84 21.53
N PHE A 231 12.33 15.90 21.51
CA PHE A 231 11.54 15.54 22.70
C PHE A 231 12.39 14.82 23.77
N ALA A 232 13.39 14.04 23.36
CA ALA A 232 14.29 13.35 24.27
C ALA A 232 15.35 14.26 24.91
N ARG A 233 15.65 15.45 24.34
CA ARG A 233 16.70 16.34 24.86
C ARG A 233 16.43 16.82 26.28
N GLY A 234 15.25 17.36 26.55
CA GLY A 234 14.85 17.76 27.92
C GLY A 234 14.69 16.57 28.88
N SER A 235 14.62 15.36 28.33
CA SER A 235 14.46 14.12 29.08
C SER A 235 15.80 13.55 29.57
N ILE A 236 16.85 13.66 28.76
CA ILE A 236 18.20 13.21 29.11
C ILE A 236 18.72 13.98 30.33
N GLU A 237 18.47 15.29 30.39
CA GLU A 237 18.87 16.14 31.53
C GLU A 237 18.17 15.71 32.84
N GLN A 238 16.89 15.32 32.78
CA GLN A 238 16.12 14.84 33.94
C GLN A 238 16.52 13.43 34.39
N LEU A 239 16.87 12.56 33.45
CA LEU A 239 17.37 11.20 33.72
C LEU A 239 18.73 11.22 34.42
N ILE A 240 19.63 12.12 34.00
CA ILE A 240 20.94 12.34 34.66
C ILE A 240 20.74 12.89 36.09
N ALA A 241 19.71 13.70 36.30
CA ALA A 241 19.38 14.26 37.62
C ALA A 241 18.75 13.26 38.61
N GLY A 242 18.55 11.98 38.23
CA GLY A 242 18.23 10.89 39.16
C GLY A 242 16.79 10.86 39.69
N SER A 243 15.89 11.72 39.23
CA SER A 243 14.49 11.71 39.70
C SER A 243 13.65 10.66 38.96
N PHE A 244 13.26 9.56 39.61
CA PHE A 244 12.44 8.52 38.98
C PHE A 244 10.96 8.89 39.00
N SER A 245 10.40 9.28 37.86
CA SER A 245 8.97 9.59 37.70
C SER A 245 8.36 8.84 36.50
N PHE A 246 7.02 8.83 36.37
CA PHE A 246 6.33 8.29 35.19
C PHE A 246 6.85 8.90 33.87
N SER A 247 7.36 10.13 33.93
CA SER A 247 8.08 10.78 32.82
C SER A 247 9.22 9.89 32.31
N ASN A 248 10.05 9.32 33.19
CA ASN A 248 11.24 8.56 32.81
C ASN A 248 10.93 7.30 32.01
N LEU A 249 9.77 6.64 32.25
CA LEU A 249 9.37 5.46 31.50
C LEU A 249 9.03 5.84 30.05
N VAL A 250 8.31 6.96 29.87
CA VAL A 250 8.03 7.55 28.55
C VAL A 250 9.35 7.97 27.86
N GLN A 251 10.31 8.48 28.61
CA GLN A 251 11.63 8.89 28.10
C GLN A 251 12.48 7.70 27.63
N VAL A 252 12.51 6.60 28.39
CA VAL A 252 13.17 5.35 27.99
C VAL A 252 12.55 4.80 26.70
N LEU A 253 11.22 4.91 26.55
CA LEU A 253 10.54 4.54 25.31
C LEU A 253 10.97 5.42 24.13
N PHE A 254 11.09 6.74 24.31
CA PHE A 254 11.59 7.64 23.25
C PHE A 254 13.04 7.36 22.87
N LEU A 255 13.93 7.12 23.84
CA LEU A 255 15.32 6.74 23.58
C LEU A 255 15.41 5.39 22.87
N PHE A 256 14.60 4.42 23.27
CA PHE A 256 14.51 3.12 22.58
C PHE A 256 14.01 3.29 21.14
N MET A 257 12.98 4.11 20.90
CA MET A 257 12.52 4.43 19.54
C MET A 257 13.62 5.09 18.71
N LEU A 258 14.36 6.05 19.30
CA LEU A 258 15.48 6.72 18.62
C LEU A 258 16.58 5.72 18.25
N TRP A 259 16.96 4.85 19.18
CA TRP A 259 17.94 3.78 18.95
C TRP A 259 17.51 2.85 17.81
N MET A 260 16.26 2.42 17.80
CA MET A 260 15.71 1.59 16.72
C MET A 260 15.72 2.31 15.36
N LEU A 261 15.42 3.61 15.32
CA LEU A 261 15.50 4.41 14.10
C LEU A 261 16.94 4.55 13.58
N ILE A 262 17.91 4.73 14.48
CA ILE A 262 19.34 4.80 14.13
C ILE A 262 19.80 3.47 13.53
N ILE A 263 19.50 2.34 14.17
CA ILE A 263 19.84 1.00 13.65
C ILE A 263 19.23 0.79 12.28
N GLN A 264 17.95 1.10 12.10
CA GLN A 264 17.28 0.91 10.82
C GLN A 264 17.89 1.77 9.71
N THR A 265 18.24 3.03 10.02
CA THR A 265 18.90 3.94 9.09
C THR A 265 20.31 3.45 8.74
N ALA A 266 21.05 2.90 9.72
CA ALA A 266 22.37 2.32 9.49
C ALA A 266 22.30 1.09 8.56
N PHE A 267 21.35 0.18 8.76
CA PHE A 267 21.15 -0.96 7.85
C PHE A 267 20.79 -0.52 6.43
N GLN A 268 19.92 0.48 6.29
CA GLN A 268 19.59 1.06 4.98
C GLN A 268 20.80 1.71 4.31
N LEU A 269 21.64 2.41 5.06
CA LEU A 269 22.89 2.99 4.57
C LEU A 269 23.87 1.89 4.11
N ILE A 270 24.02 0.82 4.88
CA ILE A 270 24.87 -0.32 4.52
C ILE A 270 24.36 -0.97 3.22
N ASP A 271 23.06 -1.18 3.08
CA ASP A 271 22.48 -1.70 1.84
C ASP A 271 22.71 -0.75 0.65
N LEU A 272 22.63 0.57 0.86
CA LEU A 272 22.90 1.57 -0.17
C LEU A 272 24.37 1.57 -0.64
N ILE A 273 25.31 1.46 0.32
CA ILE A 273 26.75 1.42 0.05
C ILE A 273 27.14 0.10 -0.62
N THR A 274 26.72 -1.02 -0.04
CA THR A 274 27.08 -2.34 -0.55
C THR A 274 26.42 -2.61 -1.88
N GLY A 275 25.20 -2.12 -2.10
CA GLY A 275 24.48 -2.29 -3.34
C GLY A 275 24.07 -3.73 -3.63
N LYS A 276 24.34 -4.70 -2.73
CA LYS A 276 24.22 -6.13 -2.98
C LYS A 276 22.80 -6.62 -2.70
N LEU A 277 22.29 -7.46 -3.59
CA LEU A 277 21.05 -8.18 -3.42
C LEU A 277 21.35 -9.65 -3.11
N GLU A 278 20.62 -10.22 -2.16
CA GLU A 278 20.61 -11.65 -1.87
C GLU A 278 19.37 -12.28 -2.49
N SER A 279 19.50 -13.53 -2.94
CA SER A 279 18.40 -14.31 -3.49
C SER A 279 18.29 -15.62 -2.71
N SER A 280 17.08 -15.94 -2.26
CA SER A 280 16.80 -17.18 -1.52
C SER A 280 15.51 -17.81 -2.00
N ILE A 281 15.38 -19.13 -1.84
CA ILE A 281 14.13 -19.85 -2.11
C ILE A 281 13.49 -20.18 -0.77
N ASP A 282 12.26 -19.71 -0.55
CA ASP A 282 11.57 -19.90 0.72
C ASP A 282 10.06 -20.08 0.54
N ILE A 283 9.41 -20.64 1.55
CA ILE A 283 7.97 -20.88 1.60
C ILE A 283 7.29 -19.73 2.33
N CYS A 284 6.28 -19.13 1.71
CA CYS A 284 5.48 -18.10 2.38
C CYS A 284 4.51 -18.74 3.37
N ILE A 285 4.67 -18.49 4.67
CA ILE A 285 3.88 -19.08 5.75
C ILE A 285 2.83 -18.13 6.35
N GLY A 286 2.89 -16.84 6.02
CA GLY A 286 1.90 -15.89 6.50
C GLY A 286 2.04 -14.49 5.93
N PHE A 287 1.01 -13.70 6.16
CA PHE A 287 0.92 -12.31 5.73
C PHE A 287 0.44 -11.46 6.90
N ASP A 288 0.95 -10.24 7.00
CA ASP A 288 0.47 -9.23 7.94
C ASP A 288 0.48 -7.87 7.24
N ARG A 289 -0.62 -7.15 7.39
CA ARG A 289 -0.81 -5.80 6.89
C ARG A 289 -1.08 -4.88 8.06
N ARG A 290 -0.32 -3.78 8.13
CA ARG A 290 -0.56 -2.69 9.08
C ARG A 290 -0.99 -1.44 8.33
N SER A 291 -2.17 -0.92 8.66
CA SER A 291 -2.60 0.38 8.17
C SER A 291 -2.12 1.48 9.12
N SER A 292 -1.61 2.57 8.56
CA SER A 292 -1.21 3.77 9.30
C SER A 292 -1.59 5.03 8.49
N PRO A 293 -1.68 6.21 9.12
CA PRO A 293 -1.89 7.48 8.40
C PRO A 293 -0.87 7.72 7.27
N LEU A 294 0.37 7.28 7.50
CA LEU A 294 1.50 7.37 6.56
C LEU A 294 1.43 6.35 5.40
N GLY A 295 0.48 5.41 5.44
CA GLY A 295 0.29 4.39 4.41
C GLY A 295 0.14 2.99 4.97
N ASN A 296 -0.14 2.04 4.07
CA ASN A 296 -0.21 0.62 4.38
C ASN A 296 1.20 0.02 4.30
N ARG A 297 1.60 -0.73 5.33
CA ARG A 297 2.80 -1.57 5.31
C ARG A 297 2.38 -3.02 5.14
N TYR A 298 2.95 -3.67 4.13
CA TYR A 298 2.72 -5.07 3.82
C TYR A 298 3.92 -5.88 4.25
N THR A 299 3.67 -6.96 4.99
CA THR A 299 4.71 -7.88 5.43
C THR A 299 4.33 -9.30 5.08
N ALA A 300 5.31 -10.05 4.60
CA ALA A 300 5.21 -11.48 4.39
C ALA A 300 6.09 -12.18 5.42
N LYS A 301 5.64 -13.33 5.92
CA LYS A 301 6.42 -14.21 6.78
C LYS A 301 6.82 -15.42 5.96
N PHE A 302 8.12 -15.62 5.83
CA PHE A 302 8.71 -16.77 5.19
C PHE A 302 9.29 -17.73 6.25
N GLN A 303 9.46 -19.00 5.88
CA GLN A 303 9.84 -20.04 6.83
C GLN A 303 11.27 -19.84 7.35
N GLN A 304 12.23 -19.52 6.47
CA GLN A 304 13.64 -19.34 6.81
C GLN A 304 14.01 -17.86 6.97
N LEU A 305 13.58 -17.00 6.06
CA LEU A 305 13.88 -15.56 6.04
C LEU A 305 13.15 -14.79 7.16
N GLY A 306 12.07 -15.38 7.68
CA GLY A 306 11.24 -14.78 8.72
C GLY A 306 10.34 -13.67 8.18
N LYS A 307 10.03 -12.68 9.02
CA LYS A 307 9.12 -11.58 8.65
C LYS A 307 9.88 -10.49 7.89
N THR A 308 9.41 -10.17 6.68
CA THR A 308 10.02 -9.15 5.82
C THR A 308 8.98 -8.19 5.24
N PHE A 309 9.45 -7.02 4.80
CA PHE A 309 8.61 -6.04 4.14
C PHE A 309 8.53 -6.36 2.65
N VAL A 310 7.31 -6.41 2.14
CA VAL A 310 7.02 -6.62 0.72
C VAL A 310 6.26 -5.41 0.18
N ASN A 311 6.37 -5.13 -1.11
CA ASN A 311 5.52 -4.14 -1.74
C ASN A 311 4.07 -4.67 -1.84
N GLN A 312 3.14 -3.79 -2.17
CA GLN A 312 1.73 -4.13 -2.30
C GLN A 312 1.47 -5.15 -3.42
N GLN A 313 2.16 -5.03 -4.56
CA GLN A 313 1.97 -5.91 -5.70
C GLN A 313 2.36 -7.35 -5.39
N HIS A 314 3.55 -7.58 -4.82
CA HIS A 314 3.99 -8.90 -4.37
C HIS A 314 3.01 -9.46 -3.34
N TYR A 315 2.58 -8.64 -2.37
CA TYR A 315 1.60 -9.08 -1.37
C TYR A 315 0.28 -9.60 -1.97
N MET A 316 -0.18 -8.99 -3.07
CA MET A 316 -1.42 -9.40 -3.76
C MET A 316 -1.26 -10.72 -4.51
N HIS A 317 -0.10 -10.93 -5.15
CA HIS A 317 0.14 -12.10 -5.99
C HIS A 317 0.63 -13.33 -5.21
N MET A 318 1.21 -13.11 -4.04
CA MET A 318 1.68 -14.20 -3.17
C MET A 318 0.53 -14.93 -2.45
N ARG A 319 0.72 -16.24 -2.26
CA ARG A 319 -0.18 -17.15 -1.56
C ARG A 319 0.58 -17.91 -0.47
N LYS A 320 -0.15 -18.22 0.61
CA LYS A 320 0.39 -18.99 1.73
C LYS A 320 0.58 -20.45 1.31
N GLY A 321 1.71 -21.03 1.68
CA GLY A 321 2.10 -22.40 1.37
C GLY A 321 2.84 -22.55 0.04
N GLU A 322 2.97 -21.49 -0.76
CA GLU A 322 3.71 -21.54 -2.02
C GLU A 322 5.19 -21.20 -1.84
N ARG A 323 6.02 -21.74 -2.74
CA ARG A 323 7.47 -21.49 -2.81
C ARG A 323 7.76 -20.29 -3.71
N TYR A 324 8.63 -19.42 -3.23
CA TYR A 324 9.05 -18.23 -3.97
C TYR A 324 10.57 -18.10 -3.98
N ARG A 325 11.12 -17.64 -5.11
CA ARG A 325 12.43 -17.03 -5.16
C ARG A 325 12.27 -15.57 -4.72
N ILE A 326 13.00 -15.18 -3.68
CA ILE A 326 12.89 -13.88 -3.04
C ILE A 326 14.22 -13.16 -3.23
N VAL A 327 14.18 -11.99 -3.85
CA VAL A 327 15.33 -11.09 -3.97
C VAL A 327 15.18 -9.99 -2.93
N TYR A 328 16.15 -9.87 -2.02
CA TYR A 328 16.06 -8.97 -0.87
C TYR A 328 17.39 -8.32 -0.51
N SER A 329 17.33 -7.19 0.21
CA SER A 329 18.51 -6.57 0.84
C SER A 329 18.86 -7.26 2.15
N ARG A 330 20.11 -7.69 2.29
CA ARG A 330 20.59 -8.49 3.44
C ARG A 330 20.30 -7.83 4.80
N TRP A 331 20.58 -6.53 4.95
CA TRP A 331 20.57 -5.87 6.26
C TRP A 331 19.20 -5.30 6.61
N SER A 332 18.57 -4.56 5.68
CA SER A 332 17.23 -4.00 5.88
C SER A 332 16.10 -5.02 5.73
N LYS A 333 16.38 -6.21 5.19
CA LYS A 333 15.39 -7.25 4.87
C LYS A 333 14.22 -6.72 4.01
N LEU A 334 14.50 -5.74 3.16
CA LEU A 334 13.56 -5.22 2.16
C LEU A 334 13.50 -6.20 0.99
N VAL A 335 12.30 -6.68 0.67
CA VAL A 335 12.06 -7.55 -0.48
C VAL A 335 11.82 -6.70 -1.71
N TRP A 336 12.68 -6.89 -2.71
CA TRP A 336 12.67 -6.15 -3.96
C TRP A 336 11.93 -6.88 -5.07
N ASP A 337 11.94 -8.21 -5.03
CA ASP A 337 11.24 -9.05 -5.98
C ASP A 337 10.84 -10.40 -5.38
N VAL A 338 9.74 -10.96 -5.86
CA VAL A 338 9.21 -12.25 -5.47
C VAL A 338 8.68 -12.99 -6.69
N GLN A 339 9.32 -14.10 -7.05
CA GLN A 339 8.90 -14.93 -8.17
C GLN A 339 8.41 -16.29 -7.68
N LYS A 340 7.21 -16.70 -8.09
CA LYS A 340 6.68 -18.02 -7.77
C LYS A 340 7.52 -19.09 -8.47
N ILE A 341 7.95 -20.10 -7.72
CA ILE A 341 8.59 -21.30 -8.27
C ILE A 341 7.50 -22.36 -8.37
N THR A 342 7.20 -22.77 -9.60
CA THR A 342 6.25 -23.86 -9.90
C THR A 342 6.84 -25.22 -9.55
#